data_AF-A0A3C0JDF6-F1
#
_entry.id   AF-A0A3C0JDF6-F1
#
_cell.length_a   1.000
_cell.length_b   1.000
_cell.length_c   1.000
_cell.angle_alpha   90.00
_cell.angle_beta   90.00
_cell.angle_gamma   90.00
#
_symmetry.space_group_name_H-M   'P 1'
#
loop_
_entity.id
_entity.type
_entity.pdbx_description
1 polymer ?
#
loop_
_entity_poly.entity_id
_entity_poly.type
_entity_poly.pdbx_seq_one_letter_code
_entity_poly.pdbx_strand_id
1 'polypeptide(L)'
;MKNTTTTALVAVGALLVGGMATAAFMNHRGKTPEVAASPALTAPVAAVGDASGSRIEPAATSAIQYAEVLKVEPVREKQTRYATVIGTEPVKETTTTSVPHEVCNDVVVQERLPERDGNVGGTVVGAVVGGLLGNQVGKGDGRKLATVAGAVAGGAIGNRVDKNHVGGQVVNKTERQCHTEQATSESSRVTGYNVTYRNPDGTTGTMRMDKKPDGRIPLGNDSKVVGYDVTYRYQGVEKTARMEHQPEGDRLPVLDGQLVTQTASVGGTAAVR
;
A
#
# COMPACT_ATOMS: atom_id res chain seq x y z
N MET A 1 23.12 -20.42 -15.59
CA MET A 1 22.28 -19.82 -14.53
C MET A 1 23.22 -19.35 -13.44
N LYS A 2 23.42 -18.03 -13.31
CA LYS A 2 24.34 -17.44 -12.32
C LYS A 2 23.49 -17.00 -11.12
N ASN A 3 23.76 -17.57 -9.95
CA ASN A 3 23.09 -17.23 -8.71
C ASN A 3 23.88 -16.13 -8.02
N THR A 4 23.39 -14.89 -8.09
CA THR A 4 23.98 -13.75 -7.39
C THR A 4 23.22 -13.53 -6.09
N THR A 5 23.89 -13.78 -4.97
CA THR A 5 23.35 -13.59 -3.62
C THR A 5 23.72 -12.18 -3.18
N THR A 6 22.73 -11.28 -3.11
CA THR A 6 22.93 -9.88 -2.71
C THR A 6 22.48 -9.70 -1.26
N THR A 7 23.44 -9.57 -0.35
CA THR A 7 23.27 -9.18 1.04
C THR A 7 22.87 -7.71 1.17
N ALA A 8 21.70 -7.44 1.76
CA ALA A 8 21.25 -6.09 2.10
C ALA A 8 21.62 -5.73 3.55
N LEU A 9 22.37 -4.65 3.72
CA LEU A 9 22.71 -4.06 5.01
C LEU A 9 21.55 -3.16 5.49
N VAL A 10 21.06 -3.44 6.70
CA VAL A 10 20.04 -2.67 7.40
C VAL A 10 20.67 -1.45 8.05
N ALA A 11 20.32 -0.25 7.59
CA ALA A 11 20.66 1.01 8.24
C ALA A 11 19.60 1.35 9.30
N VAL A 12 20.00 1.32 10.57
CA VAL A 12 19.15 1.72 11.71
C VAL A 12 19.19 3.26 11.82
N GLY A 13 18.03 3.88 11.64
CA GLY A 13 17.84 5.32 11.81
C GLY A 13 17.77 5.73 13.29
N ALA A 14 18.48 6.78 13.64
CA ALA A 14 18.33 7.48 14.91
C ALA A 14 17.40 8.69 14.74
N LEU A 15 16.24 8.61 15.41
CA LEU A 15 15.27 9.67 15.64
C LEU A 15 15.91 10.80 16.47
N LEU A 16 15.96 12.02 15.93
CA LEU A 16 16.13 13.23 16.72
C LEU A 16 14.81 14.02 16.73
N VAL A 17 14.10 13.85 17.84
CA VAL A 17 12.94 14.65 18.24
C VAL A 17 13.47 15.97 18.82
N GLY A 18 13.28 17.07 18.07
CA GLY A 18 13.52 18.43 18.55
C GLY A 18 12.18 19.14 18.73
N GLY A 19 11.72 19.22 19.98
CA GLY A 19 10.45 19.84 20.36
C GLY A 19 10.48 21.37 20.26
N MET A 20 9.37 21.92 19.77
CA MET A 20 9.03 23.34 19.82
C MET A 20 8.59 23.73 21.24
N ALA A 21 9.10 24.85 21.74
CA ALA A 21 8.53 25.53 22.90
C ALA A 21 8.17 26.97 22.49
N THR A 22 6.88 27.20 22.24
CA THR A 22 6.27 28.52 22.21
C THR A 22 5.68 28.80 23.60
N ALA A 23 6.18 29.82 24.29
CA ALA A 23 5.57 30.29 25.53
C ALA A 23 4.63 31.47 25.24
N ALA A 24 3.40 31.29 25.68
CA ALA A 24 2.27 32.19 25.50
C ALA A 24 2.25 33.35 26.51
N PHE A 25 1.58 34.42 26.08
CA PHE A 25 1.09 35.56 26.83
C PHE A 25 0.50 35.21 28.21
N MET A 26 0.80 36.03 29.23
CA MET A 26 -0.03 36.16 30.43
C MET A 26 -0.53 37.59 30.61
N ASN A 27 -1.85 37.65 30.72
CA ASN A 27 -2.77 38.77 30.84
C ASN A 27 -2.94 39.16 32.31
N HIS A 28 -2.80 40.44 32.67
CA HIS A 28 -3.19 40.94 33.98
C HIS A 28 -4.37 41.89 33.85
N ARG A 29 -5.56 41.39 34.20
CA ARG A 29 -6.75 42.19 34.50
C ARG A 29 -6.66 42.71 35.93
N GLY A 30 -7.05 43.96 36.13
CA GLY A 30 -7.37 44.49 37.45
C GLY A 30 -7.99 45.89 37.40
N LYS A 31 -9.28 45.95 37.77
CA LYS A 31 -10.08 47.10 38.27
C LYS A 31 -10.72 48.08 37.26
N THR A 32 -12.01 47.87 37.00
CA THR A 32 -13.06 48.91 37.03
C THR A 32 -13.51 49.13 38.48
N PRO A 33 -13.91 50.35 38.91
CA PRO A 33 -15.29 50.85 38.74
C PRO A 33 -15.37 52.38 38.44
N GLU A 34 -16.29 52.86 37.60
CA GLU A 34 -17.62 53.42 37.94
C GLU A 34 -17.66 54.96 37.84
N VAL A 35 -18.85 55.43 37.49
CA VAL A 35 -19.25 56.73 36.95
C VAL A 35 -19.71 57.69 38.06
N ALA A 36 -19.65 58.99 37.74
CA ALA A 36 -20.37 60.14 38.32
C ALA A 36 -19.79 60.85 39.56
N ALA A 37 -19.41 62.12 39.35
CA ALA A 37 -20.11 63.26 39.96
C ALA A 37 -19.65 64.60 39.32
N SER A 38 -20.60 65.37 38.81
CA SER A 38 -20.50 66.85 38.75
C SER A 38 -20.95 67.41 40.12
N PRO A 39 -20.58 68.64 40.53
CA PRO A 39 -21.30 69.83 40.05
C PRO A 39 -20.44 71.08 39.82
N ALA A 40 -21.13 72.09 39.28
CA ALA A 40 -20.67 73.40 38.83
C ALA A 40 -20.11 74.32 39.93
N LEU A 41 -19.26 75.26 39.50
CA LEU A 41 -19.09 76.57 40.13
C LEU A 41 -19.02 77.68 39.04
N THR A 42 -20.12 78.43 38.96
CA THR A 42 -20.22 79.91 38.92
C THR A 42 -19.41 80.75 37.91
N ALA A 43 -20.15 81.26 36.90
CA ALA A 43 -20.24 82.58 36.24
C ALA A 43 -19.28 83.75 36.63
N PRO A 44 -19.14 84.86 35.84
CA PRO A 44 -20.00 85.29 34.73
C PRO A 44 -19.29 85.71 33.42
N VAL A 45 -20.12 85.72 32.38
CA VAL A 45 -19.92 86.41 31.11
C VAL A 45 -20.07 87.91 31.35
N ALA A 46 -19.04 88.69 31.06
CA ALA A 46 -19.16 90.12 30.79
C ALA A 46 -18.66 90.36 29.37
N ALA A 47 -19.62 90.64 28.48
CA ALA A 47 -19.38 91.22 27.18
C ALA A 47 -18.82 92.64 27.35
N VAL A 48 -17.86 93.00 26.53
CA VAL A 48 -17.86 94.04 25.47
C VAL A 48 -16.39 94.40 25.25
N GLY A 49 -15.85 94.11 24.07
CA GLY A 49 -16.01 94.98 22.92
C GLY A 49 -14.72 95.77 22.78
N ASP A 50 -13.83 95.31 21.91
CA ASP A 50 -13.19 96.22 20.97
C ASP A 50 -12.41 95.45 19.91
N ALA A 51 -12.47 96.03 18.72
CA ALA A 51 -11.99 95.49 17.48
C ALA A 51 -10.48 95.23 17.50
N SER A 52 -10.13 93.97 17.26
CA SER A 52 -8.97 93.66 16.44
C SER A 52 -9.27 92.36 15.73
N GLY A 53 -9.26 92.38 14.39
CA GLY A 53 -9.63 91.25 13.55
C GLY A 53 -8.75 90.04 13.85
N SER A 54 -9.18 89.22 14.80
CA SER A 54 -8.57 87.94 15.10
C SER A 54 -8.95 87.00 13.98
N ARG A 55 -7.94 86.71 13.15
CA ARG A 55 -7.93 85.64 12.17
C ARG A 55 -8.57 84.40 12.81
N ILE A 56 -9.66 83.90 12.22
CA ILE A 56 -10.16 82.56 12.50
C ILE A 56 -8.97 81.63 12.23
N GLU A 57 -8.31 81.14 13.29
CA GLU A 57 -7.41 80.01 13.15
C GLU A 57 -8.29 78.85 12.68
N PRO A 58 -8.04 78.27 11.50
CA PRO A 58 -8.73 77.05 11.14
C PRO A 58 -8.39 76.04 12.24
N ALA A 59 -9.42 75.48 12.88
CA ALA A 59 -9.28 74.34 13.77
C ALA A 59 -8.29 73.37 13.13
N ALA A 60 -7.19 73.13 13.83
CA ALA A 60 -6.03 72.40 13.32
C ALA A 60 -6.50 71.21 12.48
N THR A 61 -6.42 71.36 11.15
CA THR A 61 -6.60 70.26 10.24
C THR A 61 -5.54 69.27 10.67
N SER A 62 -5.94 68.16 11.28
CA SER A 62 -5.03 67.09 11.68
C SER A 62 -4.28 66.67 10.42
N ALA A 63 -3.08 67.22 10.25
CA ALA A 63 -2.29 67.01 9.06
C ALA A 63 -1.96 65.53 9.04
N ILE A 64 -2.49 64.81 8.05
CA ILE A 64 -2.14 63.41 7.84
C ILE A 64 -0.64 63.38 7.64
N GLN A 65 0.07 62.75 8.58
CA GLN A 65 1.51 62.61 8.50
C GLN A 65 1.83 61.40 7.62
N TYR A 66 3.02 61.36 7.04
CA TYR A 66 3.44 60.27 6.17
C TYR A 66 4.77 59.69 6.64
N ALA A 67 4.85 58.37 6.65
CA ALA A 67 6.09 57.62 6.77
C ALA A 67 6.61 57.26 5.37
N GLU A 68 7.93 57.28 5.18
CA GLU A 68 8.58 56.86 3.95
C GLU A 68 8.84 55.35 3.97
N VAL A 69 8.44 54.63 2.92
CA VAL A 69 8.66 53.19 2.80
C VAL A 69 10.10 52.95 2.33
N LEU A 70 10.85 52.17 3.09
CA LEU A 70 12.25 51.84 2.77
C LEU A 70 12.39 50.45 2.13
N LYS A 71 11.63 49.46 2.60
CA LYS A 71 11.72 48.07 2.13
C LYS A 71 10.37 47.37 2.27
N VAL A 72 10.03 46.54 1.26
CA VAL A 72 8.82 45.72 1.24
C VAL A 72 9.21 44.27 0.99
N GLU A 73 8.95 43.39 1.96
CA GLU A 73 9.25 41.96 1.87
C GLU A 73 7.97 41.13 1.93
N PRO A 74 7.65 40.31 0.90
CA PRO A 74 6.47 39.48 0.92
C PRO A 74 6.64 38.32 1.92
N VAL A 75 5.65 38.16 2.79
CA VAL A 75 5.55 37.05 3.73
C VAL A 75 4.84 35.90 3.04
N ARG A 76 5.55 34.78 2.85
CA ARG A 76 5.02 33.59 2.19
C ARG A 76 4.72 32.49 3.18
N GLU A 77 3.53 31.92 3.07
CA GLU A 77 3.13 30.73 3.81
C GLU A 77 3.06 29.53 2.88
N LYS A 78 3.55 28.38 3.36
CA LYS A 78 3.42 27.11 2.64
C LYS A 78 2.02 26.57 2.88
N GLN A 79 1.25 26.41 1.82
CA GLN A 79 -0.04 25.73 1.87
C GLN A 79 0.04 24.46 1.00
N THR A 80 -0.72 23.43 1.35
CA THR A 80 -0.78 22.20 0.54
C THR A 80 -1.90 22.33 -0.48
N ARG A 81 -1.57 22.17 -1.77
CA ARG A 81 -2.55 22.19 -2.85
C ARG A 81 -3.14 20.79 -3.03
N TYR A 82 -4.46 20.72 -3.19
CA TYR A 82 -5.17 19.47 -3.44
C TYR A 82 -5.75 19.42 -4.85
N ALA A 83 -5.79 18.23 -5.43
CA ALA A 83 -6.59 17.92 -6.62
C ALA A 83 -7.76 17.00 -6.26
N THR A 84 -8.83 17.07 -7.05
CA THR A 84 -9.98 16.18 -6.93
C THR A 84 -9.76 14.95 -7.79
N VAL A 85 -9.94 13.76 -7.23
CA VAL A 85 -9.88 12.49 -7.94
C VAL A 85 -11.14 12.33 -8.77
N ILE A 86 -10.96 12.05 -10.07
CA ILE A 86 -12.05 11.79 -11.01
C ILE A 86 -12.06 10.36 -11.53
N GLY A 87 -10.95 9.60 -11.36
CA GLY A 87 -10.86 8.20 -11.75
C GLY A 87 -9.77 7.45 -10.99
N THR A 88 -10.01 6.16 -10.75
CA THR A 88 -9.08 5.26 -10.06
C THR A 88 -9.11 3.89 -10.71
N GLU A 89 -8.02 3.51 -11.37
CA GLU A 89 -7.86 2.22 -12.04
C GLU A 89 -6.82 1.38 -11.29
N PRO A 90 -7.16 0.15 -10.82
CA PRO A 90 -6.21 -0.71 -10.16
C PRO A 90 -5.22 -1.30 -11.17
N VAL A 91 -3.93 -1.22 -10.85
CA VAL A 91 -2.84 -1.90 -11.56
C VAL A 91 -2.70 -3.28 -10.95
N LYS A 92 -2.91 -4.33 -11.75
CA LYS A 92 -2.77 -5.72 -11.32
C LYS A 92 -1.50 -6.33 -11.90
N GLU A 93 -0.76 -7.06 -11.08
CA GLU A 93 0.29 -7.96 -11.54
C GLU A 93 -0.22 -9.40 -11.43
N THR A 94 -0.10 -10.15 -12.53
CA THR A 94 -0.41 -11.57 -12.58
C THR A 94 0.89 -12.35 -12.55
N THR A 95 0.99 -13.31 -11.64
CA THR A 95 2.07 -14.29 -11.59
C THR A 95 1.52 -15.64 -11.98
N THR A 96 2.10 -16.23 -13.01
CA THR A 96 1.79 -17.57 -13.49
C THR A 96 2.84 -18.53 -12.92
N THR A 97 2.41 -19.60 -12.28
CA THR A 97 3.31 -20.63 -11.72
C THR A 97 2.83 -22.00 -12.13
N SER A 98 3.76 -22.85 -12.55
CA SER A 98 3.50 -24.25 -12.88
C SER A 98 3.52 -25.07 -11.60
N VAL A 99 2.38 -25.66 -11.24
CA VAL A 99 2.23 -26.48 -10.04
C VAL A 99 2.09 -27.94 -10.46
N PRO A 100 2.98 -28.84 -9.99
CA PRO A 100 2.81 -30.27 -10.22
C PRO A 100 1.58 -30.77 -9.45
N HIS A 101 0.74 -31.54 -10.12
CA HIS A 101 -0.34 -32.28 -9.47
C HIS A 101 -0.30 -33.73 -9.95
N GLU A 102 -0.63 -34.65 -9.05
CA GLU A 102 -0.61 -36.08 -9.34
C GLU A 102 -1.96 -36.51 -9.88
N VAL A 103 -1.96 -37.08 -11.09
CA VAL A 103 -3.13 -37.64 -11.74
C VAL A 103 -2.99 -39.15 -11.69
N CYS A 104 -3.89 -39.82 -10.96
CA CYS A 104 -3.91 -41.27 -10.85
C CYS A 104 -5.03 -41.87 -11.68
N ASN A 105 -4.69 -42.81 -12.55
CA ASN A 105 -5.65 -43.55 -13.37
C ASN A 105 -5.53 -45.06 -13.08
N ASP A 106 -6.67 -45.74 -13.03
CA ASP A 106 -6.72 -47.19 -12.97
C ASP A 106 -6.58 -47.76 -14.39
N VAL A 107 -5.45 -48.39 -14.68
CA VAL A 107 -5.18 -49.00 -15.98
C VAL A 107 -5.16 -50.52 -15.86
N VAL A 108 -5.73 -51.21 -16.85
CA VAL A 108 -5.70 -52.67 -16.89
C VAL A 108 -4.41 -53.11 -17.58
N VAL A 109 -3.48 -53.66 -16.81
CA VAL A 109 -2.23 -54.23 -17.33
C VAL A 109 -2.38 -55.75 -17.49
N GLN A 110 -1.74 -56.27 -18.53
CA GLN A 110 -1.67 -57.70 -18.79
C GLN A 110 -0.39 -58.25 -18.17
N GLU A 111 -0.51 -58.96 -17.06
CA GLU A 111 0.61 -59.62 -16.39
C GLU A 111 0.62 -61.11 -16.79
N ARG A 112 1.76 -61.60 -17.28
CA ARG A 112 1.97 -63.03 -17.52
C ARG A 112 2.49 -63.65 -16.23
N LEU A 113 1.69 -64.53 -15.62
CA LEU A 113 2.13 -65.25 -14.43
C LEU A 113 3.39 -66.08 -14.73
N PRO A 114 4.34 -66.17 -13.78
CA PRO A 114 5.54 -66.98 -13.96
C PRO A 114 5.14 -68.44 -14.18
N GLU A 115 5.68 -69.03 -15.25
CA GLU A 115 5.52 -70.44 -15.56
C GLU A 115 5.97 -71.25 -14.34
N ARG A 116 5.04 -71.92 -13.66
CA ARG A 116 5.39 -72.85 -12.58
C ARG A 116 5.97 -74.08 -13.26
N ASP A 117 7.28 -74.11 -13.49
CA ASP A 117 7.93 -75.29 -14.06
C ASP A 117 7.47 -76.55 -13.31
N GLY A 118 6.93 -77.50 -14.07
CA GLY A 118 6.36 -78.74 -13.57
C GLY A 118 7.34 -79.40 -12.62
N ASN A 119 6.95 -79.50 -11.35
CA ASN A 119 7.77 -80.07 -10.32
C ASN A 119 7.96 -81.57 -10.62
N VAL A 120 9.05 -81.90 -11.30
CA VAL A 120 9.51 -83.27 -11.59
C VAL A 120 9.54 -84.15 -10.32
N GLY A 121 9.55 -83.52 -9.12
CA GLY A 121 9.40 -84.19 -7.83
C GLY A 121 8.11 -85.00 -7.66
N GLY A 122 6.98 -84.61 -8.27
CA GLY A 122 5.72 -85.35 -8.14
C GLY A 122 5.77 -86.75 -8.75
N THR A 123 6.42 -86.87 -9.90
CA THR A 123 6.56 -88.12 -10.66
C THR A 123 7.59 -89.06 -10.02
N VAL A 124 8.65 -88.52 -9.43
CA VAL A 124 9.68 -89.31 -8.72
C VAL A 124 9.11 -89.90 -7.42
N VAL A 125 8.33 -89.15 -6.64
CA VAL A 125 7.72 -89.65 -5.40
C VAL A 125 6.68 -90.75 -5.68
N GLY A 126 5.84 -90.57 -6.71
CA GLY A 126 4.84 -91.58 -7.11
C GLY A 126 5.47 -92.91 -7.52
N ALA A 127 6.60 -92.87 -8.23
CA ALA A 127 7.33 -94.07 -8.63
C ALA A 127 7.93 -94.83 -7.42
N VAL A 128 8.46 -94.10 -6.43
CA VAL A 128 9.02 -94.71 -5.21
C VAL A 128 7.92 -95.36 -4.36
N VAL A 129 6.80 -94.67 -4.16
CA VAL A 129 5.66 -95.21 -3.38
C VAL A 129 5.03 -96.41 -4.09
N GLY A 130 4.82 -96.34 -5.40
CA GLY A 130 4.28 -97.44 -6.20
C GLY A 130 5.20 -98.67 -6.25
N GLY A 131 6.52 -98.46 -6.33
CA GLY A 131 7.51 -99.53 -6.30
C GLY A 131 7.59 -100.23 -4.94
N LEU A 132 7.51 -99.48 -3.84
CA LEU A 132 7.55 -100.04 -2.48
C LEU A 132 6.29 -100.83 -2.11
N LEU A 133 5.11 -100.35 -2.54
CA LEU A 133 3.85 -101.07 -2.34
C LEU A 133 3.78 -102.34 -3.20
N GLY A 134 4.25 -102.31 -4.45
CA GLY A 134 4.28 -103.48 -5.34
C GLY A 134 5.17 -104.62 -4.85
N ASN A 135 6.21 -104.32 -4.05
CA ASN A 135 7.14 -105.29 -3.49
C ASN A 135 6.53 -106.13 -2.33
N GLN A 136 5.39 -105.73 -1.75
CA GLN A 136 4.81 -106.41 -0.59
C GLN A 136 3.79 -107.51 -0.94
N VAL A 137 3.25 -107.53 -2.18
CA VAL A 137 2.08 -108.37 -2.53
C VAL A 137 2.45 -109.73 -3.16
N GLY A 138 3.73 -110.03 -3.42
CA GLY A 138 4.16 -111.30 -4.05
C GLY A 138 5.15 -112.13 -3.22
N LYS A 139 5.14 -113.47 -3.36
CA LYS A 139 6.17 -114.39 -2.85
C LYS A 139 6.94 -115.03 -4.03
N GLY A 140 8.26 -115.21 -3.86
CA GLY A 140 9.16 -115.73 -4.90
C GLY A 140 9.54 -114.71 -5.98
N ASP A 141 10.09 -115.18 -7.10
CA ASP A 141 10.62 -114.34 -8.20
C ASP A 141 9.57 -113.41 -8.86
N GLY A 142 8.28 -113.70 -8.67
CA GLY A 142 7.17 -112.85 -9.11
C GLY A 142 7.16 -111.44 -8.48
N ARG A 143 7.82 -111.24 -7.34
CA ARG A 143 7.91 -109.94 -6.65
C ARG A 143 8.73 -108.90 -7.42
N LYS A 144 9.81 -109.33 -8.08
CA LYS A 144 10.68 -108.44 -8.86
C LYS A 144 9.97 -107.91 -10.10
N LEU A 145 9.22 -108.78 -10.78
CA LEU A 145 8.42 -108.40 -11.96
C LEU A 145 7.29 -107.42 -11.59
N ALA A 146 6.59 -107.65 -10.48
CA ALA A 146 5.50 -106.76 -10.03
C ALA A 146 5.99 -105.34 -9.71
N THR A 147 7.18 -105.21 -9.12
CA THR A 147 7.78 -103.90 -8.77
C THR A 147 8.15 -103.10 -10.02
N VAL A 148 8.78 -103.75 -11.01
CA VAL A 148 9.15 -103.11 -12.28
C VAL A 148 7.89 -102.72 -13.07
N ALA A 149 6.87 -103.58 -13.09
CA ALA A 149 5.60 -103.27 -13.73
C ALA A 149 4.87 -102.09 -13.07
N GLY A 150 4.86 -102.03 -11.73
CA GLY A 150 4.23 -100.95 -10.96
C GLY A 150 4.91 -99.59 -11.17
N ALA A 151 6.25 -99.55 -11.24
CA ALA A 151 6.99 -98.32 -11.52
C ALA A 151 6.75 -97.79 -12.94
N VAL A 152 6.71 -98.67 -13.94
CA VAL A 152 6.46 -98.29 -15.34
C VAL A 152 5.00 -97.85 -15.53
N ALA A 153 4.04 -98.55 -14.92
CA ALA A 153 2.63 -98.16 -14.96
C ALA A 153 2.38 -96.84 -14.21
N GLY A 154 2.99 -96.64 -13.04
CA GLY A 154 2.91 -95.40 -12.28
C GLY A 154 3.54 -94.20 -13.01
N GLY A 155 4.69 -94.40 -13.66
CA GLY A 155 5.36 -93.37 -14.46
C GLY A 155 4.59 -92.97 -15.73
N ALA A 156 3.93 -93.92 -16.39
CA ALA A 156 3.16 -93.64 -17.61
C ALA A 156 1.87 -92.83 -17.34
N ILE A 157 1.27 -92.98 -16.16
CA ILE A 157 0.10 -92.20 -15.75
C ILE A 157 0.53 -90.79 -15.30
N GLY A 158 1.66 -90.66 -14.59
CA GLY A 158 2.22 -89.36 -14.19
C GLY A 158 2.50 -88.44 -15.38
N ASN A 159 3.08 -88.99 -16.46
CA ASN A 159 3.39 -88.23 -17.69
C ASN A 159 2.16 -87.73 -18.47
N ARG A 160 0.94 -88.16 -18.14
CA ARG A 160 -0.30 -87.61 -18.73
C ARG A 160 -0.89 -86.47 -17.92
N VAL A 161 -0.64 -86.42 -16.62
CA VAL A 161 -1.14 -85.35 -15.74
C VAL A 161 -0.34 -84.05 -15.94
N ASP A 162 0.96 -84.15 -16.25
CA ASP A 162 1.81 -82.99 -16.59
C ASP A 162 1.46 -82.31 -17.93
N LYS A 163 0.63 -82.92 -18.79
CA LYS A 163 0.32 -82.36 -20.12
C LYS A 163 -0.74 -81.25 -20.09
N ASN A 164 -1.37 -81.01 -18.95
CA ASN A 164 -2.32 -79.92 -18.75
C ASN A 164 -1.67 -78.73 -18.04
N HIS A 165 -0.42 -78.43 -18.41
CA HIS A 165 0.29 -77.25 -17.95
C HIS A 165 -0.40 -76.00 -18.50
N VAL A 166 -1.24 -75.37 -17.68
CA VAL A 166 -1.74 -74.01 -17.92
C VAL A 166 -0.62 -73.01 -17.59
N GLY A 167 0.43 -73.08 -18.41
CA GLY A 167 1.47 -72.07 -18.47
C GLY A 167 0.99 -70.83 -19.23
N GLY A 168 1.40 -69.65 -18.79
CA GLY A 168 1.22 -68.41 -19.53
C GLY A 168 -0.19 -67.81 -19.58
N GLN A 169 -1.09 -68.09 -18.62
CA GLN A 169 -2.37 -67.35 -18.54
C GLN A 169 -2.08 -65.85 -18.36
N VAL A 170 -2.53 -65.06 -19.34
CA VAL A 170 -2.50 -63.59 -19.25
C VAL A 170 -3.67 -63.19 -18.35
N VAL A 171 -3.36 -62.69 -17.16
CA VAL A 171 -4.38 -62.17 -16.26
C VAL A 171 -4.42 -60.66 -16.38
N ASN A 172 -5.64 -60.13 -16.49
CA ASN A 172 -5.88 -58.70 -16.43
C ASN A 172 -5.82 -58.28 -14.97
N LYS A 173 -4.91 -57.35 -14.66
CA LYS A 173 -4.76 -56.77 -13.33
C LYS A 173 -4.96 -55.27 -13.44
N THR A 174 -5.86 -54.72 -12.65
CA THR A 174 -6.02 -53.28 -12.53
C THR A 174 -4.89 -52.74 -11.67
N GLU A 175 -4.08 -51.87 -12.23
CA GLU A 175 -2.98 -51.18 -11.55
C GLU A 175 -3.25 -49.67 -11.55
N ARG A 176 -3.09 -49.05 -10.38
CA ARG A 176 -3.19 -47.60 -10.20
C ARG A 176 -1.87 -46.98 -10.67
N GLN A 177 -1.88 -46.34 -11.84
CA GLN A 177 -0.73 -45.58 -12.32
C GLN A 177 -0.95 -44.10 -12.06
N CYS A 178 -0.04 -43.51 -11.31
CA CYS A 178 -0.03 -42.08 -11.02
C CYS A 178 1.11 -41.41 -11.77
N HIS A 179 0.83 -40.30 -12.43
CA HIS A 179 1.84 -39.47 -13.07
C HIS A 179 1.64 -38.01 -12.70
N THR A 180 2.74 -37.26 -12.66
CA THR A 180 2.71 -35.83 -12.35
C THR A 180 2.41 -35.05 -13.62
N GLU A 181 1.32 -34.27 -13.60
CA GLU A 181 1.00 -33.30 -14.63
C GLU A 181 1.25 -31.88 -14.13
N GLN A 182 1.70 -31.01 -15.02
CA GLN A 182 1.93 -29.60 -14.71
C GLN A 182 0.64 -28.81 -14.95
N ALA A 183 0.01 -28.31 -13.89
CA ALA A 183 -1.09 -27.37 -14.00
C ALA A 183 -0.57 -25.93 -13.98
N THR A 184 -1.23 -25.04 -14.71
CA THR A 184 -0.94 -23.60 -14.66
C THR A 184 -1.81 -22.95 -13.60
N SER A 185 -1.18 -22.37 -12.58
CA SER A 185 -1.86 -21.56 -11.58
C SER A 185 -1.57 -20.08 -11.80
N GLU A 186 -2.60 -19.26 -11.89
CA GLU A 186 -2.49 -17.81 -11.99
C GLU A 186 -2.93 -17.16 -10.68
N SER A 187 -2.11 -16.26 -10.16
CA SER A 187 -2.48 -15.40 -9.04
C SER A 187 -2.31 -13.94 -9.46
N SER A 188 -3.33 -13.12 -9.22
CA SER A 188 -3.25 -11.68 -9.47
C SER A 188 -3.40 -10.89 -8.17
N ARG A 189 -2.59 -9.85 -8.02
CA ARG A 189 -2.70 -8.90 -6.91
C ARG A 189 -2.61 -7.47 -7.42
N VAL A 190 -3.32 -6.56 -6.74
CA VAL A 190 -3.23 -5.12 -7.03
C VAL A 190 -1.91 -4.60 -6.48
N THR A 191 -1.09 -3.99 -7.33
CA THR A 191 0.22 -3.43 -6.96
C THR A 191 0.25 -1.92 -6.90
N GLY A 192 -0.78 -1.26 -7.44
CA GLY A 192 -0.98 0.17 -7.30
C GLY A 192 -2.23 0.64 -8.01
N TYR A 193 -2.34 1.95 -8.18
CA TYR A 193 -3.47 2.62 -8.79
C TYR A 193 -2.98 3.69 -9.76
N ASN A 194 -3.53 3.69 -10.97
CA ASN A 194 -3.45 4.84 -11.85
C ASN A 194 -4.62 5.76 -11.51
N VAL A 195 -4.31 6.96 -11.04
CA VAL A 195 -5.28 7.92 -10.54
C VAL A 195 -5.35 9.07 -11.52
N THR A 196 -6.56 9.33 -12.02
CA THR A 196 -6.85 10.52 -12.83
C THR A 196 -7.45 11.57 -11.92
N TYR A 197 -6.87 12.78 -11.95
CA TYR A 197 -7.27 13.89 -11.10
C TYR A 197 -7.51 15.15 -11.90
N ARG A 198 -8.28 16.06 -11.31
CA ARG A 198 -8.54 17.41 -11.80
C ARG A 198 -7.92 18.43 -10.85
N ASN A 199 -7.09 19.30 -11.39
CA ASN A 199 -6.49 20.41 -10.69
C ASN A 199 -7.51 21.53 -10.45
N PRO A 200 -7.28 22.41 -9.46
CA PRO A 200 -8.09 23.60 -9.24
C PRO A 200 -8.18 24.56 -10.44
N ASP A 201 -7.19 24.53 -11.33
CA ASP A 201 -7.17 25.31 -12.59
C ASP A 201 -8.02 24.66 -13.70
N GLY A 202 -8.63 23.50 -13.44
CA GLY A 202 -9.48 22.77 -14.37
C GLY A 202 -8.74 21.76 -15.25
N THR A 203 -7.40 21.78 -15.29
CA THR A 203 -6.61 20.80 -16.04
C THR A 203 -6.70 19.42 -15.40
N THR A 204 -6.50 18.38 -16.21
CA THR A 204 -6.49 16.99 -15.75
C THR A 204 -5.10 16.40 -15.86
N GLY A 205 -4.77 15.49 -14.94
CA GLY A 205 -3.51 14.77 -14.92
C GLY A 205 -3.71 13.34 -14.44
N THR A 206 -2.66 12.53 -14.60
CA THR A 206 -2.61 11.15 -14.12
C THR A 206 -1.39 10.94 -13.23
N MET A 207 -1.52 10.14 -12.18
CA MET A 207 -0.41 9.79 -11.28
C MET A 207 -0.54 8.34 -10.82
N ARG A 208 0.60 7.68 -10.58
CA ARG A 208 0.63 6.37 -9.92
C ARG A 208 0.67 6.52 -8.40
N MET A 209 -0.14 5.72 -7.70
CA MET A 209 -0.18 5.65 -6.25
C MET A 209 -0.17 4.20 -5.78
N ASP A 210 0.46 3.92 -4.64
CA ASP A 210 0.50 2.56 -4.07
C ASP A 210 -0.83 2.18 -3.39
N LYS A 211 -1.55 3.19 -2.87
CA LYS A 211 -2.84 3.02 -2.18
C LYS A 211 -3.94 3.75 -2.93
N LYS A 212 -5.17 3.22 -2.85
CA LYS A 212 -6.37 3.87 -3.39
C LYS A 212 -6.58 5.22 -2.69
N PRO A 213 -6.65 6.33 -3.44
CA PRO A 213 -6.93 7.66 -2.88
C PRO A 213 -8.40 7.81 -2.46
N ASP A 214 -8.64 8.72 -1.52
CA ASP A 214 -9.97 9.01 -0.97
C ASP A 214 -10.50 10.36 -1.49
N GLY A 215 -10.84 10.39 -2.78
CA GLY A 215 -11.49 11.52 -3.43
C GLY A 215 -10.61 12.77 -3.67
N ARG A 216 -9.53 12.98 -2.91
CA ARG A 216 -8.56 14.07 -3.15
C ARG A 216 -7.12 13.60 -2.95
N ILE A 217 -6.19 14.23 -3.67
CA ILE A 217 -4.75 13.97 -3.56
C ILE A 217 -3.98 15.27 -3.33
N PRO A 218 -2.94 15.27 -2.48
CA PRO A 218 -2.03 16.40 -2.37
C PRO A 218 -1.14 16.47 -3.62
N LEU A 219 -1.03 17.65 -4.22
CA LEU A 219 -0.13 17.92 -5.36
C LEU A 219 1.24 18.44 -4.93
N GLY A 220 1.45 18.59 -3.62
CA GLY A 220 2.62 19.24 -3.03
C GLY A 220 2.27 20.57 -2.37
N ASN A 221 3.30 21.35 -2.09
CA ASN A 221 3.17 22.64 -1.41
C ASN A 221 3.34 23.80 -2.39
N ASP A 222 2.43 24.75 -2.36
CA ASP A 222 2.57 26.07 -2.97
C ASP A 222 2.87 27.12 -1.90
N SER A 223 3.46 28.24 -2.32
CA SER A 223 3.74 29.37 -1.44
C SER A 223 2.79 30.51 -1.77
N LYS A 224 1.92 30.85 -0.82
CA LYS A 224 0.98 31.97 -0.96
C LYS A 224 1.51 33.17 -0.19
N VAL A 225 1.49 34.36 -0.80
CA VAL A 225 1.77 35.60 -0.09
C VAL A 225 0.58 35.89 0.82
N VAL A 226 0.84 35.97 2.13
CA VAL A 226 -0.17 36.22 3.16
C VAL A 226 -0.08 37.62 3.76
N GLY A 227 0.97 38.36 3.40
CA GLY A 227 1.16 39.74 3.81
C GLY A 227 2.52 40.27 3.39
N TYR A 228 2.85 41.45 3.88
CA TYR A 228 4.08 42.18 3.56
C TYR A 228 4.67 42.75 4.83
N ASP A 229 5.95 42.52 5.05
CA ASP A 229 6.74 43.27 6.00
C ASP A 229 7.22 44.55 5.35
N VAL A 230 6.73 45.67 5.88
CA VAL A 230 7.07 46.99 5.38
C VAL A 230 7.94 47.68 6.41
N THR A 231 9.20 47.88 6.07
CA THR A 231 10.10 48.73 6.83
C THR A 231 9.92 50.16 6.35
N TYR A 232 9.57 51.05 7.27
CA TYR A 232 9.29 52.46 7.02
C TYR A 232 10.10 53.35 7.96
N ARG A 233 10.38 54.57 7.50
CA ARG A 233 11.01 55.63 8.29
C ARG A 233 9.98 56.68 8.65
N TYR A 234 9.84 56.94 9.94
CA TYR A 234 8.97 58.00 10.47
C TYR A 234 9.72 58.78 11.53
N GLN A 235 9.81 60.10 11.36
CA GLN A 235 10.57 61.00 12.24
C GLN A 235 12.03 60.55 12.46
N GLY A 236 12.67 60.02 11.41
CA GLY A 236 14.06 59.55 11.46
C GLY A 236 14.27 58.17 12.10
N VAL A 237 13.21 57.54 12.62
CA VAL A 237 13.27 56.18 13.19
C VAL A 237 12.73 55.17 12.19
N GLU A 238 13.49 54.10 11.97
CA GLU A 238 13.05 52.96 11.15
C GLU A 238 12.22 52.00 12.00
N LYS A 239 11.09 51.56 11.45
CA LYS A 239 10.18 50.59 12.07
C LYS A 239 9.69 49.61 11.02
N THR A 240 9.35 48.40 11.44
CA THR A 240 8.72 47.40 10.56
C THR A 240 7.29 47.16 11.04
N ALA A 241 6.35 47.19 10.09
CA ALA A 241 4.96 46.80 10.33
C ALA A 241 4.53 45.75 9.31
N ARG A 242 3.67 44.84 9.75
CA ARG A 242 3.06 43.85 8.86
C ARG A 242 1.77 44.39 8.28
N MET A 243 1.65 44.31 6.96
CA MET A 243 0.49 44.74 6.17
C MET A 243 -0.12 43.53 5.45
N GLU A 244 -1.44 43.52 5.27
CA GLU A 244 -2.14 42.46 4.52
C GLU A 244 -1.92 42.60 3.01
N HIS A 245 -1.88 43.85 2.53
CA HIS A 245 -1.73 44.20 1.12
C HIS A 245 -0.41 44.92 0.88
N GLN A 246 0.06 44.87 -0.36
CA GLN A 246 1.25 45.61 -0.77
C GLN A 246 0.95 47.12 -0.65
N PRO A 247 1.86 47.92 -0.06
CA PRO A 247 1.67 49.37 -0.01
C PRO A 247 1.55 49.95 -1.43
N GLU A 248 0.57 50.82 -1.65
CA GLU A 248 0.24 51.39 -2.97
C GLU A 248 1.27 52.42 -3.47
N GLY A 249 2.23 52.81 -2.63
CA GLY A 249 3.32 53.71 -3.00
C GLY A 249 4.40 53.81 -1.92
N ASP A 250 5.32 54.75 -2.12
CA ASP A 250 6.52 54.92 -1.26
C ASP A 250 6.25 55.67 0.04
N ARG A 251 4.99 56.01 0.33
CA ARG A 251 4.58 56.73 1.53
C ARG A 251 3.32 56.13 2.13
N LEU A 252 3.32 56.01 3.46
CA LEU A 252 2.20 55.46 4.21
C LEU A 252 1.64 56.50 5.19
N PRO A 253 0.31 56.69 5.23
CA PRO A 253 -0.30 57.62 6.16
C PRO A 253 -0.13 57.13 7.60
N VAL A 254 0.17 58.07 8.48
CA VAL A 254 0.31 57.88 9.93
C VAL A 254 -0.72 58.77 10.61
N LEU A 255 -1.59 58.15 11.41
CA LEU A 255 -2.61 58.81 12.20
C LEU A 255 -2.34 58.52 13.68
N ASP A 256 -2.27 59.56 14.50
CA ASP A 256 -1.95 59.47 15.94
C ASP A 256 -0.64 58.70 16.25
N GLY A 257 0.33 58.77 15.34
CA GLY A 257 1.62 58.07 15.46
C GLY A 257 1.57 56.58 15.13
N GLN A 258 0.41 56.05 14.71
CA GLN A 258 0.23 54.68 14.27
C GLN A 258 0.11 54.62 12.74
N LEU A 259 0.82 53.66 12.14
CA LEU A 259 0.76 53.41 10.70
C LEU A 259 -0.64 52.93 10.34
N VAL A 260 -1.27 53.60 9.38
CA VAL A 260 -2.56 53.15 8.85
C VAL A 260 -2.29 52.05 7.83
N THR A 261 -2.56 50.81 8.22
CA THR A 261 -2.29 49.61 7.39
C THR A 261 -3.47 49.19 6.52
N GLN A 262 -4.61 49.85 6.66
CA GLN A 262 -5.79 49.66 5.82
C GLN A 262 -5.99 50.91 4.96
N THR A 263 -5.76 50.81 3.66
CA THR A 263 -6.23 51.83 2.73
C THR A 263 -7.76 51.74 2.69
N ALA A 264 -8.45 52.70 3.31
CA ALA A 264 -9.85 52.93 3.00
C ALA A 264 -9.91 53.34 1.53
N SER A 265 -10.27 52.41 0.65
CA SER A 265 -10.45 52.70 -0.77
C SER A 265 -11.55 53.76 -0.91
N VAL A 266 -11.17 55.00 -1.17
CA VAL A 266 -12.12 56.04 -1.56
C VAL A 266 -12.54 55.69 -3.00
N GLY A 267 -13.61 54.90 -3.11
CA GLY A 267 -14.23 54.55 -4.38
C GLY A 267 -14.72 55.83 -5.06
N GLY A 268 -13.93 56.33 -6.00
CA GLY A 268 -14.34 57.42 -6.88
C GLY A 268 -15.49 56.95 -7.75
N THR A 269 -16.71 57.37 -7.41
CA THR A 269 -17.87 57.34 -8.30
C THR A 269 -17.57 58.16 -9.55
N ALA A 270 -17.14 57.49 -10.63
CA ALA A 270 -17.12 58.06 -11.96
C ALA A 270 -18.56 58.20 -12.45
N ALA A 271 -19.04 59.45 -12.47
CA ALA A 271 -20.29 59.82 -13.10
C ALA A 271 -20.20 59.54 -14.61
N VAL A 272 -21.02 58.62 -15.10
CA VAL A 272 -21.28 58.41 -16.52
C VAL A 272 -22.10 59.60 -17.01
N ARG A 273 -21.58 60.28 -18.03
CA ARG A 273 -22.29 61.32 -18.78
C ARG A 273 -22.70 60.74 -20.13
#